data_AF-A0A7J3KFG9-F1
#
_entry.id   AF-A0A7J3KFG9-F1
#
_cell.length_a   1.000
_cell.length_b   1.000
_cell.length_c   1.000
_cell.angle_alpha   90.00
_cell.angle_beta   90.00
_cell.angle_gamma   90.00
#
_symmetry.space_group_name_H-M   'P 1'
#
loop_
_entity.id
_entity.type
_entity.pdbx_description
1 polymer ?
#
loop_
_entity_poly.entity_id
_entity_poly.type
_entity_poly.pdbx_seq_one_letter_code
_entity_poly.pdbx_strand_id
1 'polypeptide(L)'
;MFIRKSGIAVPFILLSTMFSWFVSFLLHDPLTPSFMNNYGFKYSDIIYGVLNPRFNPANIEAKTYWYRFDKLQIMWRGGSTTIYPYVDFKLEYPPLIGLMYFVSINLAYKAVAHCGGLTNYTCYREFLYINYLVHSFIILVFHVSTASLLIRVFKEERKGFSRIPIYIFIPSMLIYMIYNWDLICSFFTILS
;
A
#
# COMPACT_ATOMS: atom_id res chain seq x y z
N MET A 1 27.55 2.32 -30.52
CA MET A 1 28.19 3.07 -29.41
C MET A 1 27.21 3.30 -28.24
N PHE A 2 26.72 2.24 -27.57
CA PHE A 2 25.70 2.36 -26.50
C PHE A 2 26.09 1.70 -25.17
N ILE A 3 27.22 0.99 -25.10
CA ILE A 3 27.54 0.07 -23.99
C ILE A 3 28.06 0.80 -22.74
N ARG A 4 28.60 2.03 -22.85
CA ARG A 4 29.21 2.76 -21.71
C ARG A 4 28.26 3.59 -20.85
N LYS A 5 27.01 3.84 -21.26
CA LYS A 5 26.06 4.69 -20.50
C LYS A 5 25.27 3.92 -19.42
N SER A 6 25.43 2.61 -19.33
CA SER A 6 24.64 1.76 -18.42
C SER A 6 25.03 1.89 -16.95
N GLY A 7 26.28 2.24 -16.65
CA GLY A 7 26.80 2.28 -15.28
C GLY A 7 26.09 3.29 -14.37
N ILE A 8 25.76 4.49 -14.89
CA ILE A 8 25.09 5.55 -14.13
C ILE A 8 23.56 5.42 -14.19
N ALA A 9 23.04 4.88 -15.30
CA ALA A 9 21.60 4.79 -15.50
C ALA A 9 20.90 3.87 -14.49
N VAL A 10 21.51 2.74 -14.14
CA VAL A 10 20.89 1.77 -13.21
C VAL A 10 20.75 2.34 -11.80
N PRO A 11 21.81 2.88 -11.15
CA PRO A 11 21.66 3.54 -9.85
C PRO A 11 20.67 4.69 -9.88
N PHE A 12 20.67 5.51 -10.95
CA PHE A 12 19.74 6.62 -11.09
C PHE A 12 18.27 6.15 -11.12
N ILE A 13 17.98 5.09 -11.87
CA ILE A 13 16.64 4.50 -11.95
C ILE A 13 16.20 4.01 -10.56
N LEU A 14 17.03 3.24 -9.87
CA LEU A 14 16.71 2.71 -8.55
C LEU A 14 16.52 3.83 -7.51
N LEU A 15 17.37 4.85 -7.52
CA LEU A 15 17.20 6.02 -6.64
C LEU A 15 15.90 6.78 -6.95
N SER A 16 15.55 6.92 -8.23
CA SER A 16 14.29 7.56 -8.64
C SER A 16 13.07 6.76 -8.20
N THR A 17 13.14 5.43 -8.25
CA THR A 17 12.12 4.50 -7.72
C THR A 17 11.96 4.64 -6.20
N MET A 18 13.06 4.76 -5.45
CA MET A 18 12.99 5.01 -4.01
C MET A 18 12.39 6.39 -3.72
N PHE A 19 12.77 7.39 -4.52
CA PHE A 19 12.27 8.75 -4.37
C PHE A 19 10.77 8.86 -4.67
N SER A 20 10.26 8.24 -5.73
CA SER A 20 8.83 8.23 -6.05
C SER A 20 8.00 7.59 -4.93
N TRP A 21 8.47 6.46 -4.39
CA TRP A 21 7.87 5.84 -3.23
C TRP A 21 7.89 6.77 -2.01
N PHE A 22 9.02 7.41 -1.71
CA PHE A 22 9.16 8.29 -0.57
C PHE A 22 8.23 9.51 -0.63
N VAL A 23 8.08 10.12 -1.81
CA VAL A 23 7.13 11.22 -2.03
C VAL A 23 5.70 10.76 -1.72
N SER A 24 5.27 9.65 -2.32
CA SER A 24 3.93 9.09 -2.06
C SER A 24 3.75 8.72 -0.58
N PHE A 25 4.77 8.14 0.05
CA PHE A 25 4.77 7.78 1.46
C PHE A 25 4.60 8.98 2.41
N LEU A 26 5.23 10.12 2.12
CA LEU A 26 5.04 11.31 2.95
C LEU A 26 3.67 11.95 2.74
N LEU A 27 3.17 11.97 1.50
CA LEU A 27 1.88 12.56 1.17
C LEU A 27 0.71 11.85 1.87
N HIS A 28 0.84 10.55 2.13
CA HIS A 28 -0.26 9.70 2.59
C HIS A 28 -0.09 9.14 4.00
N ASP A 29 0.94 9.55 4.74
CA ASP A 29 1.12 9.16 6.14
C ASP A 29 -0.16 9.47 6.94
N PRO A 30 -0.84 8.48 7.55
CA PRO A 30 -2.11 8.71 8.24
C PRO A 30 -2.02 9.67 9.42
N LEU A 31 -0.83 9.92 9.95
CA LEU A 31 -0.62 10.80 11.11
C LEU A 31 -0.45 12.28 10.74
N THR A 32 -0.18 12.61 9.47
CA THR A 32 -0.04 14.00 9.01
C THR A 32 -1.41 14.65 8.78
N PRO A 33 -1.62 15.94 9.07
CA PRO A 33 -2.86 16.61 8.69
C PRO A 33 -2.98 16.74 7.16
N SER A 34 -4.20 16.75 6.63
CA SER A 34 -4.43 17.04 5.22
C SER A 34 -3.94 18.44 4.86
N PHE A 35 -3.21 18.57 3.74
CA PHE A 35 -2.73 19.85 3.27
C PHE A 35 -3.90 20.81 2.98
N MET A 36 -3.87 22.01 3.57
CA MET A 36 -4.91 23.04 3.43
C MET A 36 -6.34 22.56 3.77
N ASN A 37 -6.49 21.57 4.67
CA ASN A 37 -7.78 20.90 4.95
C ASN A 37 -8.46 20.29 3.72
N ASN A 38 -7.74 20.09 2.62
CA ASN A 38 -8.25 19.44 1.43
C ASN A 38 -7.94 17.94 1.50
N TYR A 39 -8.97 17.17 1.82
CA TYR A 39 -8.93 15.71 1.90
C TYR A 39 -8.66 15.03 0.56
N GLY A 40 -8.63 15.74 -0.58
CA GLY A 40 -8.24 15.18 -1.87
C GLY A 40 -6.73 15.15 -2.11
N PHE A 41 -5.93 15.96 -1.41
CA PHE A 41 -4.46 15.95 -1.54
C PHE A 41 -3.79 14.81 -0.79
N LYS A 42 -4.39 14.43 0.33
CA LYS A 42 -4.12 13.16 1.00
C LYS A 42 -5.09 12.17 0.38
N TYR A 43 -4.72 10.94 0.06
CA TYR A 43 -5.71 9.96 -0.39
C TYR A 43 -6.56 9.52 0.81
N SER A 44 -7.43 10.43 1.24
CA SER A 44 -8.38 10.24 2.32
C SER A 44 -9.31 9.09 2.03
N ASP A 45 -9.49 8.72 0.76
CA ASP A 45 -10.27 7.56 0.38
C ASP A 45 -9.79 6.28 1.04
N ILE A 46 -8.49 6.10 1.31
CA ILE A 46 -8.04 4.88 2.01
C ILE A 46 -8.20 5.01 3.51
N ILE A 47 -7.77 6.11 4.11
CA ILE A 47 -7.88 6.26 5.57
C ILE A 47 -9.33 6.49 5.99
N TYR A 48 -10.02 7.42 5.35
CA TYR A 48 -11.38 7.86 5.63
C TYR A 48 -12.47 7.15 4.81
N GLY A 49 -12.15 6.63 3.61
CA GLY A 49 -13.11 5.89 2.77
C GLY A 49 -13.02 4.36 2.85
N VAL A 50 -11.84 3.80 3.17
CA VAL A 50 -11.63 2.35 3.29
C VAL A 50 -11.50 1.93 4.74
N LEU A 51 -10.46 2.40 5.43
CA LEU A 51 -10.10 1.93 6.76
C LEU A 51 -11.07 2.46 7.81
N ASN A 52 -11.37 3.75 7.83
CA ASN A 52 -12.25 4.34 8.84
C ASN A 52 -13.66 3.76 8.80
N PRO A 53 -14.34 3.64 7.64
CA PRO A 53 -15.69 3.06 7.61
C PRO A 53 -15.69 1.59 8.02
N ARG A 54 -14.59 0.86 7.79
CA ARG A 54 -14.50 -0.58 8.04
C ARG A 54 -14.03 -0.92 9.45
N PHE A 55 -13.19 -0.09 10.07
CA PHE A 55 -12.54 -0.41 11.35
C PHE A 55 -12.96 0.50 12.50
N ASN A 56 -13.63 1.62 12.25
CA ASN A 56 -14.07 2.51 13.31
C ASN A 56 -15.22 1.88 14.11
N PRO A 57 -15.07 1.65 15.44
CA PRO A 57 -16.13 1.09 16.29
C PRO A 57 -17.41 1.93 16.33
N ALA A 58 -17.31 3.24 16.03
CA ALA A 58 -18.45 4.14 15.99
C ALA A 58 -19.25 4.06 14.67
N ASN A 59 -18.73 3.40 13.63
CA ASN A 59 -19.46 3.28 12.37
C ASN A 59 -20.47 2.12 12.41
N ILE A 60 -21.76 2.47 12.39
CA ILE A 60 -22.88 1.51 12.37
C ILE A 60 -22.90 0.69 11.08
N GLU A 61 -22.42 1.25 9.98
CA GLU A 61 -22.36 0.59 8.68
C GLU A 61 -21.24 -0.45 8.59
N ALA A 62 -20.32 -0.50 9.57
CA ALA A 62 -19.21 -1.46 9.56
C ALA A 62 -19.67 -2.90 9.28
N LYS A 63 -20.83 -3.31 9.80
CA LYS A 63 -21.39 -4.66 9.61
C LYS A 63 -21.62 -5.06 8.15
N THR A 64 -21.84 -4.11 7.24
CA THR A 64 -22.11 -4.41 5.81
C THR A 64 -20.82 -4.76 5.08
N TYR A 65 -19.68 -4.27 5.56
CA TYR A 65 -18.40 -4.55 4.95
C TYR A 65 -17.82 -5.90 5.36
N TRP A 66 -18.14 -6.49 6.52
CA TRP A 66 -17.40 -7.66 7.00
C TRP A 66 -18.17 -8.99 6.90
N TYR A 67 -17.54 -10.01 6.33
CA TYR A 67 -18.06 -11.39 6.34
C TYR A 67 -18.28 -11.92 7.76
N ARG A 68 -17.41 -11.53 8.69
CA ARG A 68 -17.37 -12.01 10.07
C ARG A 68 -17.33 -10.82 11.02
N PHE A 69 -18.45 -10.07 11.07
CA PHE A 69 -18.58 -8.91 11.95
C PHE A 69 -18.35 -9.26 13.44
N ASP A 70 -18.68 -10.50 13.84
CA ASP A 70 -18.37 -11.03 15.17
C ASP A 70 -16.87 -10.93 15.51
N LYS A 71 -16.00 -11.22 14.53
CA LYS A 71 -14.55 -11.15 14.69
C LYS A 71 -14.06 -9.71 14.80
N LEU A 72 -14.67 -8.79 14.03
CA LEU A 72 -14.39 -7.36 14.15
C LEU A 72 -14.76 -6.83 15.54
N GLN A 73 -15.91 -7.24 16.09
CA GLN A 73 -16.32 -6.85 17.44
C GLN A 73 -15.37 -7.36 18.53
N ILE A 74 -14.85 -8.59 18.38
CA ILE A 74 -13.82 -9.13 19.26
C ILE A 74 -12.56 -8.26 19.18
N MET A 75 -12.14 -7.86 17.97
CA MET A 75 -10.98 -6.98 17.76
C MET A 75 -11.16 -5.60 18.41
N TRP A 76 -12.33 -4.99 18.26
CA TRP A 76 -12.65 -3.71 18.89
C TRP A 76 -12.54 -3.76 20.40
N ARG A 77 -12.86 -4.91 21.01
CA ARG A 77 -12.80 -5.15 22.46
C ARG A 77 -11.46 -5.75 22.93
N GLY A 78 -10.47 -5.86 22.05
CA GLY A 78 -9.14 -6.36 22.39
C GLY A 78 -9.02 -7.87 22.56
N GLY A 79 -10.00 -8.64 22.11
CA GLY A 79 -9.94 -10.10 22.18
C GLY A 79 -9.04 -10.70 21.10
N SER A 80 -8.40 -11.84 21.40
CA SER A 80 -7.56 -12.53 20.42
C SER A 80 -8.40 -13.13 19.29
N THR A 81 -8.15 -12.71 18.05
CA THR A 81 -8.81 -13.25 16.87
C THR A 81 -8.01 -12.99 15.61
N THR A 82 -8.27 -13.79 14.58
CA THR A 82 -7.82 -13.53 13.21
C THR A 82 -8.94 -12.86 12.43
N ILE A 83 -8.59 -11.81 11.69
CA ILE A 83 -9.53 -11.03 10.89
C ILE A 83 -9.40 -11.44 9.42
N TYR A 84 -10.53 -11.83 8.84
CA TYR A 84 -10.64 -12.07 7.41
C TYR A 84 -11.16 -10.80 6.74
N PRO A 85 -10.50 -10.27 5.70
CA PRO A 85 -10.88 -9.01 5.07
C PRO A 85 -12.33 -9.01 4.55
N TYR A 86 -12.82 -7.79 4.30
CA TYR A 86 -14.22 -7.44 4.00
C TYR A 86 -14.80 -8.07 2.71
N VAL A 87 -16.13 -7.99 2.55
CA VAL A 87 -16.94 -8.64 1.51
C VAL A 87 -16.43 -8.36 0.09
N ASP A 88 -16.04 -7.12 -0.17
CA ASP A 88 -15.61 -6.65 -1.49
C ASP A 88 -14.33 -7.37 -1.99
N PHE A 89 -13.51 -7.91 -1.09
CA PHE A 89 -12.27 -8.62 -1.44
C PHE A 89 -12.45 -9.93 -2.20
N LYS A 90 -13.64 -10.54 -2.18
CA LYS A 90 -13.86 -11.77 -2.95
C LYS A 90 -14.14 -11.52 -4.44
N LEU A 91 -14.64 -10.33 -4.80
CA LEU A 91 -15.19 -10.09 -6.13
C LEU A 91 -14.52 -8.92 -6.85
N GLU A 92 -14.04 -7.90 -6.14
CA GLU A 92 -13.51 -6.69 -6.77
C GLU A 92 -11.99 -6.71 -6.93
N TYR A 93 -11.27 -7.37 -6.02
CA TYR A 93 -9.81 -7.32 -5.99
C TYR A 93 -9.16 -8.65 -6.35
N PRO A 94 -7.99 -8.63 -7.03
CA PRO A 94 -7.22 -9.84 -7.27
C PRO A 94 -6.91 -10.57 -5.95
N PRO A 95 -6.91 -11.92 -5.92
CA PRO A 95 -6.71 -12.70 -4.69
C PRO A 95 -5.45 -12.32 -3.90
N LEU A 96 -4.39 -11.93 -4.61
CA LEU A 96 -3.14 -11.49 -3.99
C LEU A 96 -3.30 -10.20 -3.16
N ILE A 97 -4.12 -9.26 -3.61
CA ILE A 97 -4.41 -8.03 -2.86
C ILE A 97 -5.19 -8.36 -1.59
N GLY A 98 -6.14 -9.30 -1.67
CA GLY A 98 -6.83 -9.83 -0.49
C GLY A 98 -5.89 -10.47 0.52
N LEU A 99 -4.90 -11.25 0.05
CA LEU A 99 -3.88 -11.82 0.91
C LEU A 99 -3.01 -10.75 1.58
N MET A 100 -2.60 -9.71 0.84
CA MET A 100 -1.83 -8.59 1.39
C MET A 100 -2.59 -7.90 2.52
N TYR A 101 -3.87 -7.57 2.30
CA TYR A 101 -4.72 -6.97 3.32
C TYR A 101 -4.94 -7.89 4.52
N PHE A 102 -5.15 -9.18 4.29
CA PHE A 102 -5.25 -10.16 5.37
C PHE A 102 -3.99 -10.14 6.24
N VAL A 103 -2.81 -10.17 5.63
CA VAL A 103 -1.54 -10.16 6.38
C VAL A 103 -1.36 -8.84 7.12
N SER A 104 -1.56 -7.70 6.47
CA SER A 104 -1.33 -6.38 7.06
C SER A 104 -2.26 -6.07 8.23
N ILE A 105 -3.55 -6.36 8.11
CA ILE A 105 -4.54 -6.16 9.17
C ILE A 105 -4.19 -7.02 10.38
N ASN A 106 -3.87 -8.29 10.17
CA ASN A 106 -3.57 -9.19 11.29
C ASN A 106 -2.22 -8.87 11.96
N LEU A 107 -1.22 -8.41 11.20
CA LEU A 107 0.04 -7.93 11.76
C LEU A 107 -0.16 -6.65 12.57
N ALA A 108 -0.88 -5.67 12.01
CA ALA A 108 -1.20 -4.42 12.69
C ALA A 108 -1.99 -4.68 13.98
N TYR A 109 -2.98 -5.57 13.93
CA TYR A 109 -3.77 -5.91 15.11
C TYR A 109 -2.93 -6.57 16.21
N LYS A 110 -2.06 -7.52 15.85
CA LYS A 110 -1.15 -8.16 16.81
C LYS A 110 -0.22 -7.15 17.46
N ALA A 111 0.27 -6.17 16.71
CA ALA A 111 1.17 -5.15 17.25
C ALA A 111 0.47 -4.25 18.30
N VAL A 112 -0.82 -3.93 18.08
CA VAL A 112 -1.61 -3.13 19.04
C VAL A 112 -2.37 -3.97 20.07
N ALA A 113 -2.10 -5.27 20.18
CA ALA A 113 -2.82 -6.16 21.11
C ALA A 113 -2.68 -5.74 22.58
N HIS A 114 -1.60 -5.04 22.91
CA HIS A 114 -1.32 -4.50 24.25
C HIS A 114 -2.34 -3.45 24.73
N CYS A 115 -3.16 -2.91 23.82
CA CYS A 115 -4.05 -1.79 24.07
C CYS A 115 -5.47 -2.15 24.56
N GLY A 116 -5.83 -3.42 24.59
CA GLY A 116 -7.22 -3.82 24.90
C GLY A 116 -8.23 -3.48 23.80
N GLY A 117 -7.78 -3.23 22.57
CA GLY A 117 -8.64 -3.12 21.39
C GLY A 117 -8.63 -1.75 20.69
N LEU A 118 -9.41 -1.66 19.61
CA LEU A 118 -9.48 -0.46 18.76
C LEU A 118 -10.50 0.59 19.21
N THR A 119 -11.23 0.36 20.30
CA THR A 119 -12.04 1.41 20.95
C THR A 119 -11.15 2.50 21.57
N ASN A 120 -9.91 2.16 21.92
CA ASN A 120 -8.90 3.14 22.29
C ASN A 120 -8.41 3.89 21.04
N TYR A 121 -8.64 5.20 20.99
CA TYR A 121 -8.29 6.05 19.85
C TYR A 121 -6.80 6.04 19.51
N THR A 122 -5.91 6.01 20.51
CA THR A 122 -4.46 5.95 20.30
C THR A 122 -4.09 4.67 19.56
N CYS A 123 -4.65 3.55 19.99
CA CYS A 123 -4.35 2.23 19.44
C CYS A 123 -5.02 2.00 18.09
N TYR A 124 -6.17 2.62 17.86
CA TYR A 124 -6.75 2.73 16.53
C TYR A 124 -5.83 3.47 15.56
N ARG A 125 -5.27 4.63 15.95
CA ARG A 125 -4.30 5.36 15.11
C ARG A 125 -3.03 4.57 14.85
N GLU A 126 -2.51 3.90 15.87
CA GLU A 126 -1.34 3.03 15.74
C GLU A 126 -1.61 1.85 14.80
N PHE A 127 -2.78 1.20 14.93
CA PHE A 127 -3.21 0.14 14.02
C PHE A 127 -3.24 0.61 12.56
N LEU A 128 -3.85 1.77 12.30
CA LEU A 128 -3.89 2.37 10.96
C LEU A 128 -2.48 2.64 10.42
N TYR A 129 -1.59 3.17 11.27
CA TYR A 129 -0.22 3.48 10.88
C TYR A 129 0.61 2.21 10.60
N ILE A 130 0.49 1.17 11.40
CA ILE A 130 1.21 -0.09 11.16
C ILE A 130 0.70 -0.77 9.89
N ASN A 131 -0.62 -0.81 9.69
CA ASN A 131 -1.22 -1.33 8.45
C ASN A 131 -0.68 -0.57 7.22
N TYR A 132 -0.63 0.75 7.33
CA TYR A 132 -0.06 1.64 6.32
C TYR A 132 1.41 1.33 6.01
N LEU A 133 2.26 1.17 7.03
CA LEU A 133 3.68 0.82 6.87
C LEU A 133 3.84 -0.53 6.15
N VAL A 134 3.08 -1.54 6.53
CA VAL A 134 3.14 -2.88 5.91
C VAL A 134 2.77 -2.80 4.44
N HIS A 135 1.69 -2.11 4.08
CA HIS A 135 1.28 -1.93 2.68
C HIS A 135 2.34 -1.18 1.88
N SER A 136 2.79 -0.04 2.41
CA SER A 136 3.80 0.78 1.77
C SER A 136 5.08 -0.01 1.50
N PHE A 137 5.51 -0.85 2.45
CA PHE A 137 6.67 -1.71 2.28
C PHE A 137 6.47 -2.79 1.21
N ILE A 138 5.31 -3.46 1.19
CA ILE A 138 5.04 -4.46 0.15
C ILE A 138 5.07 -3.82 -1.24
N ILE A 139 4.43 -2.66 -1.41
CA ILE A 139 4.47 -1.91 -2.67
C ILE A 139 5.89 -1.50 -3.03
N LEU A 140 6.69 -1.01 -2.07
CA LEU A 140 8.09 -0.67 -2.32
C LEU A 140 8.87 -1.86 -2.91
N VAL A 141 8.70 -3.05 -2.33
CA VAL A 141 9.34 -4.28 -2.81
C VAL A 141 8.93 -4.57 -4.26
N PHE A 142 7.64 -4.50 -4.58
CA PHE A 142 7.17 -4.67 -5.96
C PHE A 142 7.63 -3.55 -6.90
N HIS A 143 7.78 -2.31 -6.42
CA HIS A 143 8.22 -1.19 -7.23
C HIS A 143 9.68 -1.33 -7.64
N VAL A 144 10.56 -1.62 -6.67
CA VAL A 144 11.98 -1.90 -6.90
C VAL A 144 12.15 -3.13 -7.78
N SER A 145 11.37 -4.18 -7.55
CA SER A 145 11.42 -5.41 -8.35
C SER A 145 10.98 -5.15 -9.80
N THR A 146 9.90 -4.39 -10.02
CA THR A 146 9.43 -4.03 -11.35
C THR A 146 10.46 -3.17 -12.10
N ALA A 147 11.03 -2.15 -11.45
CA ALA A 147 12.08 -1.34 -12.04
C ALA A 147 13.30 -2.19 -12.42
N SER A 148 13.68 -3.15 -11.55
CA SER A 148 14.79 -4.08 -11.80
C SER A 148 14.52 -4.99 -12.99
N LEU A 149 13.31 -5.53 -13.12
CA LEU A 149 12.89 -6.33 -14.27
C LEU A 149 12.88 -5.51 -15.56
N LEU A 150 12.37 -4.27 -15.54
CA LEU A 150 12.40 -3.38 -16.70
C LEU A 150 13.85 -3.09 -17.15
N ILE A 151 14.77 -2.85 -16.22
CA ILE A 151 16.20 -2.69 -16.53
C ILE A 151 16.72 -3.94 -17.23
N ARG A 152 16.38 -5.14 -16.74
CA ARG A 152 16.80 -6.41 -17.33
C ARG A 152 16.25 -6.57 -18.75
N VAL A 153 14.95 -6.41 -18.95
CA VAL A 153 14.30 -6.52 -20.27
C VAL A 153 14.92 -5.53 -21.26
N PHE A 154 15.14 -4.28 -20.88
CA PHE A 154 15.74 -3.28 -21.77
C PHE A 154 17.19 -3.61 -22.13
N LYS A 155 17.97 -4.21 -21.20
CA LYS A 155 19.32 -4.71 -21.50
C LYS A 155 19.29 -5.84 -22.52
N GLU A 156 18.44 -6.84 -22.31
CA GLU A 156 18.31 -8.02 -23.17
C GLU A 156 17.85 -7.62 -24.59
N GLU A 157 16.87 -6.71 -24.67
CA GLU A 157 16.34 -6.15 -25.91
C GLU A 157 17.28 -5.13 -26.60
N ARG A 158 18.43 -4.82 -26.00
CA ARG A 158 19.38 -3.78 -26.45
C ARG A 158 18.72 -2.40 -26.66
N LYS A 159 17.66 -2.12 -25.90
CA LYS A 159 16.93 -0.85 -25.90
C LYS A 159 17.58 0.13 -24.92
N GLY A 160 17.50 1.43 -25.22
CA GLY A 160 18.01 2.46 -24.32
C GLY A 160 17.14 2.63 -23.07
N PHE A 161 17.75 2.87 -21.90
CA PHE A 161 17.03 3.04 -20.63
C PHE A 161 16.20 4.33 -20.49
N SER A 162 16.21 5.20 -21.50
CA SER A 162 15.54 6.51 -21.44
C SER A 162 14.02 6.44 -21.21
N ARG A 163 13.40 5.28 -21.46
CA ARG A 163 11.97 5.07 -21.26
C ARG A 163 11.60 4.62 -19.85
N ILE A 164 12.54 4.07 -19.09
CA ILE A 164 12.28 3.57 -17.72
C ILE A 164 11.88 4.71 -16.76
N PRO A 165 12.51 5.90 -16.81
CA PRO A 165 12.07 7.03 -16.01
C PRO A 165 10.61 7.44 -16.25
N ILE A 166 10.07 7.27 -17.47
CA ILE A 166 8.66 7.61 -17.76
C ILE A 166 7.75 6.81 -16.83
N TYR A 167 8.01 5.52 -16.67
CA TYR A 167 7.26 4.66 -15.76
C TYR A 167 7.36 5.11 -14.28
N ILE A 168 8.52 5.61 -13.85
CA ILE A 168 8.73 6.06 -12.46
C ILE A 168 8.02 7.39 -12.19
N PHE A 169 8.05 8.30 -13.17
CA PHE A 169 7.58 9.68 -13.03
C PHE A 169 6.16 9.90 -13.56
N ILE A 170 5.42 8.86 -13.95
CA ILE A 170 3.98 9.05 -14.23
C ILE A 170 3.28 9.55 -12.95
N PRO A 171 2.34 10.50 -13.05
CA PRO A 171 1.68 11.09 -11.89
C PRO A 171 1.07 10.05 -10.94
N SER A 172 0.53 8.96 -11.47
CA SER A 172 -0.05 7.90 -10.66
C SER A 172 0.97 7.17 -9.79
N MET A 173 2.21 7.04 -10.26
CA MET A 173 3.31 6.47 -9.48
C MET A 173 3.83 7.49 -8.47
N LEU A 174 4.06 8.75 -8.83
CA LEU A 174 4.57 9.73 -7.87
C LEU A 174 3.60 10.03 -6.72
N ILE A 175 2.31 10.16 -7.04
CA ILE A 175 1.31 10.56 -6.06
C ILE A 175 0.78 9.31 -5.35
N TYR A 176 0.45 8.24 -6.08
CA TYR A 176 -0.34 7.12 -5.53
C TYR A 176 0.43 5.81 -5.38
N MET A 177 1.77 5.81 -5.45
CA MET A 177 2.60 4.59 -5.40
C MET A 177 2.14 3.59 -4.36
N ILE A 178 2.08 4.01 -3.09
CA ILE A 178 1.93 3.14 -1.91
C ILE A 178 0.59 2.40 -1.84
N TYR A 179 -0.32 2.71 -2.76
CA TYR A 179 -1.63 2.08 -2.91
C TYR A 179 -1.91 1.61 -4.33
N ASN A 180 -0.96 1.77 -5.25
CA ASN A 180 -1.14 1.40 -6.64
C ASN A 180 -0.93 -0.11 -6.80
N TRP A 181 -2.01 -0.89 -6.73
CA TRP A 181 -1.92 -2.35 -6.87
C TRP A 181 -1.72 -2.82 -8.30
N ASP A 182 -1.98 -1.96 -9.29
CA ASP A 182 -1.64 -2.25 -10.70
C ASP A 182 -0.14 -2.43 -10.88
N LEU A 183 0.67 -1.89 -9.97
CA LEU A 183 2.10 -2.15 -9.88
C LEU A 183 2.40 -3.65 -9.71
N ILE A 184 1.65 -4.33 -8.84
CA ILE A 184 1.84 -5.74 -8.55
C ILE A 184 1.47 -6.56 -9.78
N CYS A 185 0.36 -6.22 -10.43
CA CYS A 185 -0.04 -6.82 -11.70
C CYS A 185 1.01 -6.59 -12.79
N SER A 186 1.58 -5.38 -12.87
CA SER A 186 2.65 -5.03 -13.81
C SER A 186 3.90 -5.86 -13.56
N PHE A 187 4.28 -6.06 -12.29
CA PHE A 187 5.39 -6.93 -11.91
C PHE A 187 5.20 -8.35 -12.46
N PHE A 188 4.05 -8.98 -12.20
CA PHE A 188 3.80 -10.35 -12.67
C PHE A 188 3.72 -10.45 -14.19
N THR A 189 3.14 -9.44 -14.85
CA THR A 189 3.09 -9.37 -16.32
C THR A 189 4.48 -9.28 -16.96
N ILE A 190 5.41 -8.54 -16.35
CA ILE A 190 6.78 -8.43 -16.87
C ILE A 190 7.61 -9.68 -16.52
N LEU A 191 7.27 -10.35 -15.41
CA LEU A 191 7.95 -11.56 -14.96
C LEU A 191 7.62 -12.80 -15.81
N SER A 192 6.40 -12.89 -16.34
CA SER A 192 5.91 -13.99 -17.19
C SER A 192 6.47 -13.96 -18.60
#